data_AF-A0A7V1FN07-F1
#
_entry.id   AF-A0A7V1FN07-F1
#
_cell.length_a   1.000
_cell.length_b   1.000
_cell.length_c   1.000
_cell.angle_alpha   90.00
_cell.angle_beta   90.00
_cell.angle_gamma   90.00
#
_symmetry.space_group_name_H-M   'P 1'
#
loop_
_entity.id
_entity.type
_entity.pdbx_description
1 polymer ?
#
loop_
_entity_poly.entity_id
_entity_poly.type
_entity_poly.pdbx_seq_one_letter_code
_entity_poly.pdbx_strand_id
1 'polypeptide(L)'
;MVLASAVEPLRAACDISGNPLFRWQVATVGGRPIRSSSGMQLRPDIALEALHRVDALVIVAGYGVREQAEPPQVRAAGSGRSPSGR
;
A
#
# COMPACT_ATOMS: atom_id res chain seq x y z
N MET A 1 8.37 8.48 -7.42
CA MET A 1 9.43 7.76 -6.68
C MET A 1 8.99 7.26 -5.30
N VAL A 2 8.09 7.92 -4.57
CA VAL A 2 7.73 7.55 -3.18
C VAL A 2 7.38 6.07 -2.98
N LEU A 3 6.56 5.47 -3.85
CA LEU A 3 6.21 4.05 -3.75
C LEU A 3 7.43 3.12 -3.86
N ALA A 4 8.28 3.31 -4.87
CA ALA A 4 9.48 2.50 -5.05
C ALA A 4 10.45 2.67 -3.86
N SER A 5 10.63 3.90 -3.38
CA SER A 5 11.46 4.18 -2.20
C SER A 5 10.96 3.51 -0.92
N ALA A 6 9.66 3.24 -0.80
CA ALA A 6 9.09 2.51 0.32
C ALA A 6 9.28 0.98 0.20
N VAL A 7 9.23 0.44 -1.02
CA VAL A 7 9.34 -1.01 -1.27
C VAL A 7 10.78 -1.49 -1.30
N GLU A 8 11.69 -0.68 -1.84
CA GLU A 8 13.07 -1.08 -2.11
C GLU A 8 13.87 -1.52 -0.87
N PRO A 9 13.74 -0.87 0.30
CA PRO A 9 14.38 -1.35 1.52
C PRO A 9 13.88 -2.73 1.98
N LEU A 10 12.60 -3.04 1.81
CA LEU A 10 12.02 -4.34 2.18
C LEU A 10 12.57 -5.45 1.27
N ARG A 11 12.70 -5.15 -0.03
CA ARG A 11 13.31 -6.03 -1.01
C ARG A 11 14.77 -6.30 -0.65
N ALA A 12 15.55 -5.25 -0.38
CA ALA A 12 16.94 -5.37 0.03
C ALA A 12 17.11 -6.20 1.32
N ALA A 13 16.21 -6.07 2.29
CA ALA A 13 16.23 -6.89 3.49
C ALA A 13 16.01 -8.39 3.20
N CYS A 14 15.10 -8.71 2.27
CA CYS A 14 14.91 -10.09 1.80
C CYS A 14 16.16 -10.61 1.08
N ASP A 15 16.76 -9.80 0.21
CA ASP A 15 17.98 -10.17 -0.53
C ASP A 15 19.17 -10.42 0.41
N ILE A 16 19.44 -9.49 1.34
CA ILE A 16 20.57 -9.58 2.29
C ILE A 16 20.40 -10.78 3.22
N SER A 17 19.17 -11.05 3.67
CA SER A 17 18.89 -12.20 4.54
C SER A 17 18.82 -13.53 3.81
N GLY A 18 18.69 -13.53 2.48
CA GLY A 18 18.39 -14.73 1.69
C GLY A 18 17.03 -15.37 2.00
N ASN A 19 16.14 -14.66 2.71
CA ASN A 19 14.86 -15.17 3.18
C ASN A 19 13.71 -14.23 2.77
N PRO A 20 12.50 -14.76 2.50
CA PRO A 20 11.34 -13.96 2.13
C PRO A 20 10.69 -13.31 3.36
N LEU A 21 11.41 -12.43 4.04
CA LEU A 21 10.98 -11.76 5.28
C LEU A 21 9.73 -10.90 5.09
N PHE A 22 9.57 -10.31 3.90
CA PHE A 22 8.47 -9.45 3.56
C PHE A 22 7.81 -9.89 2.25
N ARG A 23 6.49 -9.75 2.20
CA ARG A 23 5.70 -9.79 0.98
C ARG A 23 4.81 -8.56 0.96
N TRP A 24 4.63 -7.98 -0.21
CA TRP A 24 3.79 -6.80 -0.40
C TRP A 24 2.95 -6.95 -1.65
N GLN A 25 1.83 -6.23 -1.67
CA GLN A 25 0.97 -6.07 -2.83
C GLN A 25 0.59 -4.61 -2.95
N VAL A 26 0.58 -4.09 -4.16
CA VAL A 26 0.07 -2.75 -4.47
C VAL A 26 -1.43 -2.86 -4.71
N ALA A 27 -2.21 -2.23 -3.84
CA ALA A 27 -3.66 -2.15 -3.99
C ALA A 27 -4.12 -0.75 -4.39
N THR A 28 -5.18 -0.67 -5.19
CA THR A 28 -5.88 0.58 -5.50
C THR A 28 -7.38 0.43 -5.28
N VAL A 29 -8.07 1.54 -5.03
CA VAL A 29 -9.53 1.56 -4.91
C VAL A 29 -10.15 1.05 -6.21
N GLY A 30 -11.00 0.03 -6.11
CA GLY A 30 -11.64 -0.64 -7.24
C GLY A 30 -10.70 -1.46 -8.14
N GLY A 31 -9.42 -1.63 -7.77
CA GLY A 31 -8.44 -2.41 -8.55
C GLY A 31 -8.10 -1.84 -9.91
N ARG A 32 -8.30 -0.54 -10.11
CA ARG A 32 -8.06 0.13 -11.39
C ARG A 32 -6.64 0.71 -11.45
N PRO A 33 -6.01 0.77 -12.64
CA PRO A 33 -4.77 1.51 -12.82
C PRO A 33 -4.93 2.97 -12.41
N ILE A 34 -3.91 3.51 -11.75
CA ILE A 34 -3.87 4.92 -11.35
C ILE A 34 -2.73 5.65 -12.05
N ARG A 35 -2.87 6.96 -12.20
CA ARG A 35 -1.80 7.82 -12.71
C ARG A 35 -1.17 8.58 -11.54
N SER A 36 0.15 8.49 -11.41
CA SER A 36 0.90 9.27 -10.43
C SER A 36 0.96 10.75 -10.83
N SER A 37 1.30 11.62 -9.87
CA SER A 37 1.57 13.04 -10.15
C SER A 37 2.71 13.26 -11.15
N SER A 38 3.64 12.31 -11.26
CA SER A 38 4.72 12.31 -12.25
C SER A 38 4.29 11.77 -13.62
N GLY A 39 3.01 11.54 -13.85
CA GLY A 39 2.45 11.08 -15.12
C GLY A 39 2.60 9.58 -15.40
N MET A 40 3.23 8.80 -14.51
CA MET A 40 3.39 7.36 -14.71
C MET A 40 2.09 6.61 -14.42
N GLN A 41 1.80 5.56 -15.17
CA GLN A 41 0.70 4.65 -14.87
C GLN A 41 1.20 3.51 -13.96
N LEU A 42 0.44 3.24 -12.92
CA LEU A 42 0.65 2.15 -11.98
C LEU A 42 -0.52 1.19 -12.09
N ARG A 43 -0.23 -0.08 -12.44
CA ARG A 43 -1.23 -1.15 -12.40
C ARG A 43 -1.19 -1.80 -11.01
N PRO A 44 -2.32 -1.93 -10.31
CA PRO A 44 -2.36 -2.62 -9.03
C PRO A 44 -2.16 -4.13 -9.21
N ASP A 45 -1.71 -4.79 -8.15
CA ASP A 45 -1.77 -6.24 -8.01
C ASP A 45 -3.18 -6.70 -7.64
N ILE A 46 -3.90 -5.88 -6.85
CA ILE A 46 -5.23 -6.22 -6.31
C ILE A 46 -6.12 -4.99 -6.10
N ALA A 47 -7.44 -5.20 -6.06
CA ALA A 47 -8.38 -4.20 -5.56
C ALA A 47 -8.26 -4.06 -4.03
N LEU A 48 -8.32 -2.83 -3.52
CA LEU A 48 -8.32 -2.56 -2.08
C LEU A 48 -9.46 -3.28 -1.35
N GLU A 49 -10.60 -3.43 -2.01
CA GLU A 49 -11.78 -4.13 -1.51
C GLU A 49 -11.58 -5.65 -1.40
N ALA A 50 -10.62 -6.19 -2.13
CA ALA A 50 -10.24 -7.60 -2.10
C ALA A 50 -9.03 -7.87 -1.18
N LEU A 51 -8.51 -6.85 -0.49
CA LEU A 51 -7.46 -7.06 0.51
C LEU A 51 -8.01 -7.89 1.67
N HIS A 52 -7.30 -8.97 1.96
CA HIS A 52 -7.50 -9.77 3.16
C HIS A 52 -6.68 -9.20 4.33
N ARG A 53 -6.64 -9.93 5.45
CA ARG A 53 -5.86 -9.52 6.63
C ARG A 53 -4.38 -9.38 6.27
N VAL A 54 -3.81 -8.20 6.55
CA VAL A 54 -2.39 -7.88 6.39
C VAL A 54 -1.80 -7.49 7.75
N ASP A 55 -0.50 -7.74 7.94
CA ASP A 55 0.20 -7.34 9.16
C ASP A 55 0.46 -5.83 9.21
N ALA A 56 0.60 -5.20 8.04
CA ALA A 56 0.78 -3.77 7.89
C ALA A 56 0.09 -3.25 6.63
N LEU A 57 -0.51 -2.06 6.74
CA LEU A 57 -1.02 -1.30 5.61
C LEU A 57 -0.27 0.03 5.53
N VAL A 58 0.34 0.29 4.38
CA VAL A 58 1.07 1.54 4.11
C VAL A 58 0.29 2.34 3.06
N ILE A 59 -0.14 3.54 3.44
CA ILE A 59 -0.86 4.45 2.54
C ILE A 59 0.16 5.40 1.91
N VAL A 60 0.36 5.28 0.59
CA VAL A 60 1.19 6.22 -0.18
C VAL A 60 0.32 7.37 -0.67
N ALA A 61 0.31 8.45 0.11
CA ALA A 61 -0.50 9.64 -0.13
C ALA A 61 0.25 10.72 -0.90
N GLY A 62 -0.49 11.45 -1.75
CA GLY A 62 -0.04 12.70 -2.36
C GLY A 62 -0.82 13.91 -1.82
N TYR A 63 -0.75 15.04 -2.53
CA TYR A 63 -1.57 16.21 -2.23
C TYR A 63 -3.07 15.90 -2.33
N GLY A 64 -3.89 16.54 -1.49
CA GLY A 64 -5.36 16.35 -1.49
C GLY A 64 -5.83 15.04 -0.85
N VAL A 65 -4.95 14.27 -0.19
CA VAL A 65 -5.31 12.99 0.41
C VAL A 65 -6.46 13.10 1.41
N ARG A 66 -6.60 14.24 2.12
CA ARG A 66 -7.68 14.44 3.08
C ARG A 66 -9.05 14.47 2.41
N GLU A 67 -9.18 15.14 1.26
CA GLU A 67 -10.42 15.11 0.47
C GLU A 67 -10.64 13.73 -0.16
N GLN A 68 -9.56 13.05 -0.55
CA GLN A 68 -9.60 11.72 -1.17
C GLN A 68 -9.77 10.57 -0.18
N ALA A 69 -9.66 10.83 1.13
CA ALA A 69 -9.86 9.86 2.20
C ALA A 69 -11.32 9.74 2.64
N GLU A 70 -12.23 10.51 2.05
CA GLU A 70 -13.68 10.39 2.27
C GLU A 70 -14.29 9.02 1.87
N PRO A 71 -13.78 8.28 0.85
CA PRO A 71 -14.35 6.98 0.51
C PRO A 71 -14.30 6.00 1.70
N PRO A 72 -15.41 5.30 1.99
CA PRO A 72 -15.51 4.38 3.12
C PRO A 72 -14.39 3.34 3.17
N GLN A 73 -13.89 2.92 2.00
CA GLN A 73 -12.82 1.93 1.88
C GLN A 73 -11.49 2.43 2.47
N VAL A 74 -11.17 3.71 2.25
CA VAL A 74 -9.93 4.32 2.76
C VAL A 74 -10.02 4.55 4.27
N ARG A 75 -11.20 4.97 4.76
CA ARG A 75 -11.46 5.14 6.21
C ARG A 75 -11.44 3.81 6.95
N ALA A 76 -12.09 2.79 6.39
CA ALA A 76 -12.11 1.44 6.97
C ALA A 76 -10.69 0.87 7.06
N ALA A 77 -9.89 1.04 6.02
CA ALA A 77 -8.50 0.60 5.97
C ALA A 77 -7.62 1.32 7.02
N GLY A 78 -7.85 2.61 7.29
CA GLY A 78 -7.17 3.37 8.34
C GLY A 78 -7.66 3.10 9.78
N SER A 79 -8.86 2.53 9.93
CA SER A 79 -9.47 2.21 11.24
C SER A 79 -9.06 0.85 11.80
N GLY A 80 -8.33 0.05 11.01
CA GLY A 80 -7.74 -1.22 11.43
C GLY A 80 -6.66 -0.99 12.48
N ARG A 81 -7.06 -0.96 13.75
CA ARG A 81 -6.16 -0.90 14.91
C ARG A 81 -5.14 -2.05 14.77
N SER A 82 -3.86 -1.70 14.66
CA SER A 82 -2.76 -2.65 14.79
C SER A 82 -2.93 -3.40 16.13
N PRO A 83 -2.96 -4.75 16.16
CA PRO A 83 -2.99 -5.45 17.42
C PRO A 83 -1.65 -5.20 18.13
N SER A 84 -1.70 -4.36 19.16
CA SER A 84 -0.63 -4.27 20.14
C SER A 84 -0.45 -5.63 20.82
N GLY A 85 0.75 -6.20 20.76
CA GLY A 85 1.19 -7.40 21.49
C GLY A 85 1.06 -8.68 20.67
N ARG A 86 2.09 -9.50 20.51
CA ARG A 86 3.22 -9.86 21.39
C ARG A 86 4.51 -10.06 20.62
#